data_AF-A0A3C0VS24-F1
#
_entry.id   AF-A0A3C0VS24-F1
#
_cell.length_a   1.000
_cell.length_b   1.000
_cell.length_c   1.000
_cell.angle_alpha   90.00
_cell.angle_beta   90.00
_cell.angle_gamma   90.00
#
_symmetry.space_group_name_H-M   'P 1'
#
loop_
_entity.id
_entity.type
_entity.pdbx_description
1 polymer ?
#
loop_
_entity_poly.entity_id
_entity_poly.type
_entity_poly.pdbx_seq_one_letter_code
_entity_poly.pdbx_strand_id
1 'polypeptide(L)' 'DEVKDFAECGLCGTAAVISPVGKIVDHGKEICFPSGMTEMGPTISKLRDTLTGIQMGKIEGPEGWIVEI' A
#
# COMPACT_ATOMS: atom_id res chain seq x y z
N ASP A 1 -4.92 -5.44 -19.34
CA ASP A 1 -6.19 -4.70 -19.52
C ASP A 1 -7.02 -4.52 -18.26
N GLU A 2 -6.89 -5.40 -17.26
CA GLU A 2 -7.65 -5.33 -15.99
C GLU A 2 -7.22 -4.20 -15.02
N VAL A 3 -5.99 -3.69 -15.14
CA VAL A 3 -5.39 -2.79 -14.14
C VAL A 3 -6.18 -1.49 -13.93
N LYS A 4 -6.82 -0.98 -14.99
CA LYS A 4 -7.66 0.21 -14.97
C LYS A 4 -8.95 0.05 -14.14
N ASP A 5 -9.35 -1.19 -13.85
CA ASP A 5 -10.61 -1.50 -13.17
C ASP A 5 -10.41 -1.58 -11.64
N PHE A 6 -9.18 -1.48 -11.14
CA PHE A 6 -8.90 -1.46 -9.70
C PHE A 6 -9.19 -0.09 -9.08
N ALA A 7 -9.76 -0.10 -7.88
CA ALA A 7 -10.08 1.12 -7.12
C ALA A 7 -8.84 1.78 -6.48
N GLU A 8 -7.82 0.99 -6.13
CA GLU A 8 -6.59 1.46 -5.48
C GLU A 8 -5.40 0.63 -5.98
N CYS A 9 -4.21 1.23 -6.02
CA CYS A 9 -2.95 0.54 -6.34
C CYS A 9 -1.85 1.03 -5.41
N GLY A 10 -0.97 0.13 -4.97
CA GLY A 10 0.12 0.45 -4.05
C GLY A 10 1.36 -0.40 -4.31
N LEU A 11 2.52 0.18 -4.05
CA LEU A 11 3.83 -0.49 -4.06
C LEU A 11 4.29 -0.73 -2.62
N CYS A 12 4.82 -1.91 -2.35
CA CYS A 12 5.27 -2.30 -1.02
C CYS A 12 6.74 -2.73 -1.03
N GLY A 13 7.40 -2.53 0.12
CA GLY A 13 8.81 -2.85 0.30
C GLY A 13 9.34 -2.24 1.58
N THR A 14 10.45 -2.74 2.13
CA THR A 14 10.93 -2.36 3.48
C THR A 14 11.04 -0.85 3.70
N ALA A 15 11.58 -0.11 2.72
CA ALA A 15 11.72 1.34 2.83
C ALA A 15 10.40 2.10 2.66
N ALA A 16 9.51 1.60 1.80
CA ALA A 16 8.25 2.28 1.46
C ALA A 16 7.10 1.92 2.41
N VAL A 17 7.25 0.80 3.14
CA VAL A 17 6.19 0.01 3.78
C VAL A 17 5.07 -0.29 2.78
N ILE A 18 4.19 0.67 2.57
CA ILE A 18 3.23 0.73 1.45
C ILE A 18 3.13 2.19 1.00
N SER A 19 3.35 2.44 -0.30
CA SER A 19 3.16 3.75 -0.94
C SER A 19 2.06 3.65 -2.00
N PRO A 20 1.12 4.61 -2.06
CA PRO A 20 0.06 4.57 -3.05
C PRO A 20 0.59 4.92 -4.45
N VAL A 21 -0.04 4.33 -5.47
CA VAL A 21 0.22 4.60 -6.88
C VAL A 21 -0.99 5.34 -7.44
N GLY A 22 -0.82 6.62 -7.78
CA GLY A 22 -1.87 7.40 -8.42
C GLY A 22 -1.95 7.22 -9.94
N LYS A 23 -0.84 6.87 -10.60
CA LYS A 23 -0.76 6.72 -12.05
C LYS A 23 0.31 5.72 -12.49
N ILE A 24 -0.01 4.91 -13.50
CA ILE A 24 0.94 4.09 -14.26
C ILE A 24 0.99 4.62 -15.70
N VAL A 25 2.20 4.79 -16.22
CA VAL A 25 2.43 5.14 -17.63
C VAL A 25 3.08 3.93 -18.30
N ASP A 26 2.39 3.36 -19.28
CA ASP A 26 2.79 2.14 -19.97
C ASP A 26 2.75 2.36 -21.49
N HIS A 27 3.90 2.38 -22.16
CA HIS A 27 4.02 2.58 -23.61
C HIS A 27 3.20 3.76 -24.17
N GLY A 28 3.11 4.86 -23.41
CA GLY A 28 2.34 6.07 -23.77
C GLY A 28 0.85 6.03 -23.39
N LYS A 29 0.36 4.92 -22.84
CA LYS A 29 -0.97 4.80 -22.23
C LYS A 29 -0.90 5.15 -20.76
N GLU A 30 -1.79 6.02 -20.31
CA GLU A 30 -1.94 6.36 -18.89
C GLU A 30 -3.07 5.53 -18.26
N ILE A 31 -2.79 4.99 -17.07
CA ILE A 31 -3.78 4.35 -16.20
C ILE A 31 -3.77 5.14 -14.90
N CYS A 32 -4.86 5.87 -14.65
CA CYS A 32 -5.01 6.69 -13.44
C CYS A 32 -5.92 5.98 -12.45
N PHE A 33 -5.49 5.89 -11.20
CA PHE A 33 -6.29 5.33 -10.12
C PHE A 33 -7.15 6.41 -9.45
N PRO A 34 -8.34 6.07 -8.95
CA PRO A 34 -9.19 7.01 -8.21
C PRO A 34 -8.53 7.64 -6.98
N SER A 35 -7.53 6.96 -6.39
CA SER A 35 -6.75 7.42 -5.25
C SER A 35 -5.25 7.27 -5.50
N GLY A 36 -4.41 7.92 -4.68
CA GLY A 36 -2.95 7.79 -4.70
C GLY A 36 -2.17 8.92 -5.38
N MET A 37 -2.85 9.90 -5.97
CA MET A 37 -2.19 11.13 -6.49
C MET A 37 -2.00 12.20 -5.41
N THR A 38 -3.02 12.42 -4.58
CA THR A 38 -3.02 13.42 -3.48
C THR A 38 -3.14 12.76 -2.12
N GLU A 39 -3.98 11.74 -2.02
CA GLU A 39 -4.26 11.01 -0.78
C GLU A 39 -4.29 9.50 -1.03
N MET A 40 -3.99 8.75 0.02
CA MET A 40 -4.04 7.30 0.01
C MET A 40 -5.49 6.82 0.15
N GLY A 41 -5.88 5.82 -0.63
CA GLY A 41 -7.20 5.23 -0.52
C GLY A 41 -7.43 4.52 0.83
N PRO A 42 -8.69 4.27 1.21
CA PRO A 42 -9.03 3.68 2.50
C PRO A 42 -8.44 2.27 2.70
N THR A 43 -8.33 1.47 1.63
CA THR A 43 -7.83 0.09 1.72
C THR A 43 -6.33 0.07 1.96
N ILE A 44 -5.57 0.82 1.15
CA ILE A 44 -4.11 0.91 1.29
C ILE A 44 -3.73 1.58 2.61
N SER A 45 -4.47 2.59 3.06
CA SER A 45 -4.25 3.22 4.37
C SER A 45 -4.41 2.22 5.50
N LYS A 46 -5.50 1.43 5.49
CA LYS A 46 -5.73 0.39 6.49
C LYS A 46 -4.63 -0.67 6.50
N LEU A 47 -4.16 -1.10 5.33
CA LEU A 47 -3.06 -2.07 5.22
C LEU A 47 -1.77 -1.51 5.81
N ARG A 48 -1.43 -0.25 5.46
CA ARG A 48 -0.22 0.42 5.95
C ARG A 48 -0.27 0.60 7.47
N ASP A 49 -1.38 1.06 8.00
CA ASP A 49 -1.54 1.31 9.44
C ASP A 49 -1.53 0.00 10.24
N THR A 50 -2.13 -1.07 9.70
CA THR A 50 -2.10 -2.39 10.33
C THR A 50 -0.66 -2.94 10.37
N LEU A 51 0.05 -2.93 9.23
CA LEU A 51 1.41 -3.47 9.15
C LEU A 51 2.39 -2.68 10.03
N THR A 52 2.34 -1.35 9.99
CA THR A 52 3.17 -0.51 10.86
C THR A 52 2.77 -0.63 12.33
N GLY A 53 1.49 -0.79 12.63
CA GLY A 53 1.00 -1.07 13.98
C GLY A 53 1.59 -2.35 14.56
N ILE A 54 1.67 -3.42 13.75
CA ILE A 54 2.33 -4.67 14.12
C ILE A 54 3.83 -4.45 14.35
N GLN A 55 4.52 -3.81 13.41
CA GLN A 55 5.96 -3.53 13.50
C GLN A 55 6.35 -2.70 14.72
N MET A 56 5.47 -1.80 15.16
CA MET A 56 5.67 -0.95 16.34
C MET A 56 5.17 -1.58 17.65
N GLY A 57 4.64 -2.81 17.62
CA GLY A 57 4.06 -3.48 18.79
C GLY A 57 2.76 -2.83 19.31
N LYS A 58 2.10 -1.98 18.52
CA LYS A 58 0.81 -1.36 18.86
C LYS A 58 -0.39 -2.28 18.58
N ILE A 59 -0.21 -3.19 17.64
CA ILE A 59 -1.19 -4.21 17.23
C ILE A 59 -0.48 -5.55 17.34
N GLU A 60 -1.19 -6.57 17.85
CA GLU A 60 -0.64 -7.93 17.88
C GLU A 60 -0.48 -8.47 16.46
N GLY A 61 0.75 -8.91 16.14
CA GLY A 61 1.07 -9.52 14.87
C GLY A 61 0.88 -11.04 14.90
N PRO A 62 0.87 -11.70 13.73
CA PRO A 62 0.91 -13.16 13.66
C PRO A 62 2.13 -13.75 14.38
N GLU A 63 2.00 -14.98 14.86
CA GLU A 63 3.08 -15.69 15.56
C GLU A 63 4.36 -15.73 14.71
N GLY A 64 5.49 -15.43 15.34
CA GLY A 64 6.82 -15.44 14.70
C GLY A 64 7.14 -14.24 13.82
N TRP A 65 6.26 -13.24 13.69
CA TRP A 65 6.55 -12.02 12.90
C TRP A 65 7.44 -11.01 13.64
N ILE A 66 7.36 -10.96 14.97
CA ILE A 66 8.14 -10.05 15.80
C ILE A 66 9.21 -10.86 16.53
N VAL A 67 10.44 -10.38 16.44
CA VAL A 67 11.58 -10.89 17.20
C VAL A 67 12.12 -9.72 18.03
N GLU A 68 12.04 -9.84 19.35
CA GLU A 68 12.67 -8.88 20.26
C GLU A 68 14.19 -9.09 20.24
N ILE A 69 14.95 -7.99 20.23
CA ILE A 69 16.41 -7.96 20.18
C ILE A 69 16.95 -7.53 21.54
#